data_AF-A0AAD8H6Q0-F1
#
_entry.id   AF-A0AAD8H6Q0-F1
#
_cell.length_a   1.000
_cell.length_b   1.000
_cell.length_c   1.000
_cell.angle_alpha   90.00
_cell.angle_beta   90.00
_cell.angle_gamma   90.00
#
_symmetry.space_group_name_H-M   'P 1'
#
loop_
_entity.id
_entity.type
_entity.pdbx_description
1 polymer ?
#
loop_
_entity_poly.entity_id
_entity_poly.type
_entity_poly.pdbx_seq_one_letter_code
_entity_poly.pdbx_strand_id
1 'polypeptide(L)'
;MKSHESFNVTKGKTYLLRISNFGLVWSINFKIQNHQMVLVETEGSYTNQLTLDPLDVHVGQSYSVLVTADQDIADYYVVATPKMVNVTDLSTLEAIVVLHYKNSTTNPTGPIPSGPDPFDMDFSVNQAKSIRWNLTA
;
A
#
# COMPACT_ATOMS: atom_id res chain seq x y z
N MET A 1 -17.00 16.50 8.25
CA MET A 1 -16.70 15.09 7.95
C MET A 1 -15.60 15.09 6.91
N LYS A 2 -14.42 14.51 7.18
CA LYS A 2 -13.35 14.41 6.17
C LYS A 2 -13.86 13.49 5.05
N SER A 3 -14.00 14.03 3.84
CA SER A 3 -14.27 13.22 2.66
C SER A 3 -12.98 12.48 2.31
N HIS A 4 -13.02 11.16 2.26
CA HIS A 4 -11.91 10.35 1.79
C HIS A 4 -12.17 10.00 0.32
N GLU A 5 -11.11 9.95 -0.48
CA GLU A 5 -11.19 9.41 -1.83
C GLU A 5 -11.58 7.93 -1.76
N SER A 6 -12.33 7.46 -2.77
CA SER A 6 -12.76 6.07 -2.84
C SER A 6 -12.37 5.44 -4.17
N PHE A 7 -11.95 4.17 -4.11
CA PHE A 7 -11.61 3.36 -5.27
C PHE A 7 -12.54 2.16 -5.36
N ASN A 8 -13.29 2.06 -6.45
CA ASN A 8 -14.29 1.02 -6.64
C ASN A 8 -13.66 -0.27 -7.18
N VAL A 9 -13.80 -1.36 -6.45
CA VAL A 9 -13.33 -2.71 -6.83
C VAL A 9 -14.47 -3.70 -6.97
N THR A 10 -14.29 -4.71 -7.80
CA THR A 10 -15.24 -5.82 -7.94
C THR A 10 -14.62 -7.08 -7.36
N LYS A 11 -15.36 -7.77 -6.47
CA LYS A 11 -14.91 -9.03 -5.86
C LYS A 11 -14.45 -10.03 -6.93
N GLY A 12 -13.30 -10.66 -6.69
CA GLY A 12 -12.65 -11.63 -7.57
C GLY A 12 -11.86 -11.03 -8.74
N LYS A 13 -11.79 -9.70 -8.86
CA LYS A 13 -10.93 -9.04 -9.86
C LYS A 13 -9.58 -8.67 -9.27
N THR A 14 -8.56 -8.73 -10.11
CA THR A 14 -7.20 -8.26 -9.79
C THR A 14 -6.97 -6.92 -10.48
N TYR A 15 -6.44 -5.97 -9.72
CA TYR A 15 -6.14 -4.61 -10.15
C TYR A 15 -4.63 -4.38 -10.11
N LEU A 16 -4.08 -3.77 -11.17
CA LEU A 16 -2.71 -3.29 -11.17
C LEU A 16 -2.69 -1.86 -10.64
N LEU A 17 -2.08 -1.66 -9.47
CA LEU A 17 -1.87 -0.34 -8.88
C LEU A 17 -0.42 0.09 -9.12
N ARG A 18 -0.25 1.32 -9.61
CA ARG A 18 1.06 1.96 -9.74
C ARG A 18 1.21 2.98 -8.61
N ILE A 19 2.18 2.75 -7.74
CA ILE A 19 2.42 3.55 -6.55
C ILE A 19 3.77 4.23 -6.74
N SER A 20 3.76 5.56 -6.75
CA SER A 20 4.95 6.38 -6.95
C SER A 20 5.05 7.42 -5.86
N ASN A 21 6.21 7.52 -5.21
CA ASN A 21 6.45 8.54 -4.19
C ASN A 21 7.14 9.76 -4.82
N PHE A 22 6.34 10.80 -5.07
CA PHE A 22 6.79 12.12 -5.53
C PHE A 22 7.07 13.12 -4.39
N GLY A 23 7.17 12.63 -3.15
CA GLY A 23 7.53 13.44 -1.99
C GLY A 23 8.98 13.91 -2.04
N LEU A 24 9.32 14.85 -1.15
CA LEU A 24 10.67 15.44 -1.10
C LEU A 24 11.55 14.85 0.01
N VAL A 25 10.93 14.37 1.09
CA VAL A 25 11.65 14.07 2.35
C VAL A 25 11.26 12.70 2.91
N TRP A 26 9.97 12.37 2.91
CA TRP A 26 9.49 11.19 3.62
C TRP A 26 9.32 9.98 2.72
N SER A 27 9.75 8.84 3.24
CA SER A 27 9.34 7.54 2.71
C SER A 27 7.94 7.23 3.20
N ILE A 28 7.17 6.47 2.44
CA ILE A 28 5.79 6.11 2.79
C ILE A 28 5.67 4.60 2.95
N ASN A 29 4.92 4.17 3.94
CA ASN A 29 4.45 2.80 4.07
C ASN A 29 3.03 2.74 3.50
N PHE A 30 2.84 1.94 2.45
CA PHE A 30 1.56 1.73 1.80
C PHE A 30 0.98 0.38 2.22
N LYS A 31 -0.28 0.38 2.67
CA LYS A 31 -0.97 -0.81 3.15
C LYS A 31 -2.44 -0.76 2.77
N ILE A 32 -3.01 -1.93 2.49
CA ILE A 32 -4.43 -2.11 2.27
C ILE A 32 -4.95 -3.07 3.35
N GLN A 33 -6.00 -2.66 4.06
CA GLN A 33 -6.60 -3.46 5.12
C GLN A 33 -7.07 -4.80 4.56
N ASN A 34 -6.60 -5.90 5.16
CA ASN A 34 -6.96 -7.28 4.80
C ASN A 34 -6.66 -7.66 3.34
N HIS A 35 -5.78 -6.94 2.64
CA HIS A 35 -5.39 -7.30 1.27
C HIS A 35 -3.87 -7.41 1.17
N GLN A 36 -3.43 -8.50 0.57
CA GLN A 36 -2.03 -8.65 0.18
C GLN A 36 -1.79 -8.02 -1.18
N MET A 37 -0.57 -7.55 -1.40
CA MET A 37 -0.13 -6.95 -2.66
C MET A 37 0.97 -7.79 -3.26
N VAL A 38 0.87 -8.11 -4.56
CA VAL A 38 1.95 -8.82 -5.26
C VAL A 38 2.73 -7.82 -6.08
N LEU A 39 3.98 -7.58 -5.69
CA LEU A 39 4.91 -6.77 -6.46
C LEU A 39 5.27 -7.48 -7.77
N VAL A 40 5.09 -6.76 -8.88
CA VAL A 40 5.38 -7.28 -10.23
C VAL A 40 6.38 -6.42 -10.99
N GLU A 41 6.49 -5.14 -10.66
CA GLU A 41 7.40 -4.20 -11.34
C GLU A 41 8.00 -3.22 -10.33
N THR A 42 9.28 -2.90 -10.50
CA THR A 42 9.98 -1.84 -9.79
C THR A 42 10.68 -0.94 -10.79
N GLU A 43 10.43 0.36 -10.74
CA GLU A 43 11.13 1.38 -11.53
C GLU A 43 11.17 1.08 -13.05
N GLY A 44 10.08 0.51 -13.59
CA GLY A 44 9.98 0.15 -15.01
C GLY A 44 10.58 -1.21 -15.39
N SER A 45 11.09 -1.98 -14.43
CA SER A 45 11.65 -3.32 -14.63
C SER A 45 10.81 -4.40 -13.96
N TYR A 46 10.61 -5.51 -14.65
CA TYR A 46 9.87 -6.65 -14.10
C TYR A 46 10.65 -7.31 -12.96
N THR A 47 9.93 -7.60 -11.88
CA THR A 47 10.46 -8.27 -10.70
C THR A 47 9.90 -9.68 -10.60
N ASN A 48 10.59 -10.52 -9.83
CA ASN A 48 9.98 -11.77 -9.38
C ASN A 48 8.75 -11.44 -8.52
N GLN A 49 7.67 -12.19 -8.72
CA GLN A 49 6.43 -11.99 -7.97
C GLN A 49 6.71 -12.14 -6.47
N LEU A 50 6.53 -11.04 -5.74
CA LEU A 50 6.76 -10.99 -4.30
C LEU A 50 5.51 -10.49 -3.61
N THR A 51 4.92 -11.32 -2.75
CA THR A 51 3.76 -10.93 -1.96
C THR A 51 4.20 -10.13 -0.73
N LEU A 52 3.60 -8.96 -0.55
CA LEU A 52 3.93 -7.96 0.46
C LEU A 52 2.65 -7.47 1.15
N ASP A 53 2.74 -7.32 2.46
CA ASP A 53 1.82 -6.57 3.31
C ASP A 53 2.60 -6.20 4.58
N PRO A 54 3.10 -4.95 4.72
CA PRO A 54 2.93 -3.76 3.87
C PRO A 54 4.07 -3.54 2.83
N LEU A 55 4.01 -2.43 2.06
CA LEU A 55 5.02 -1.99 1.10
C LEU A 55 5.63 -0.64 1.48
N ASP A 56 6.95 -0.58 1.64
CA ASP A 56 7.69 0.68 1.78
C ASP A 56 8.06 1.28 0.42
N VAL A 57 7.80 2.57 0.23
CA VAL A 57 8.13 3.34 -0.97
C VAL A 57 8.95 4.57 -0.60
N HIS A 58 10.22 4.57 -0.98
CA HIS A 58 11.12 5.70 -0.76
C HIS A 58 10.94 6.79 -1.82
N VAL A 59 11.42 7.99 -1.53
CA VAL A 59 11.35 9.14 -2.44
C VAL A 59 11.96 8.81 -3.79
N GLY A 60 11.24 9.12 -4.88
CA GLY A 60 11.66 8.87 -6.25
C GLY A 60 11.38 7.46 -6.76
N GLN A 61 10.99 6.53 -5.89
CA GLN A 61 10.69 5.16 -6.30
C GLN A 61 9.27 5.01 -6.85
N SER A 62 9.11 4.04 -7.75
CA SER A 62 7.83 3.63 -8.30
C SER A 62 7.71 2.11 -8.33
N TYR A 63 6.58 1.59 -7.87
CA TYR A 63 6.29 0.16 -7.83
C TYR A 63 4.94 -0.12 -8.47
N SER A 64 4.84 -1.23 -9.20
CA SER A 64 3.56 -1.76 -9.65
C SER A 64 3.23 -3.02 -8.86
N VAL A 65 2.05 -3.02 -8.23
CA VAL A 65 1.54 -4.13 -7.44
C VAL A 65 0.20 -4.62 -7.99
N LEU A 66 -0.01 -5.92 -7.95
CA LEU A 66 -1.31 -6.54 -8.18
C LEU A 66 -2.04 -6.70 -6.85
N VAL A 67 -3.27 -6.22 -6.81
CA VAL A 67 -4.17 -6.36 -5.66
C VAL A 67 -5.39 -7.11 -6.10
N THR A 68 -5.64 -8.26 -5.49
CA THR A 68 -6.84 -9.06 -5.76
C THR A 68 -7.91 -8.71 -4.74
N ALA A 69 -9.10 -8.38 -5.22
CA ALA A 69 -10.27 -8.13 -4.38
C ALA A 69 -10.89 -9.47 -3.93
N ASP A 70 -10.19 -10.22 -3.08
CA ASP A 70 -10.57 -11.56 -2.63
C ASP A 70 -11.41 -11.56 -1.34
N GLN A 71 -11.52 -10.40 -0.67
CA GLN A 71 -12.25 -10.25 0.57
C GLN A 71 -13.78 -10.18 0.35
N ASP A 72 -14.52 -10.16 1.46
CA ASP A 72 -15.96 -9.98 1.43
C ASP A 72 -16.38 -8.60 0.94
N ILE A 73 -17.64 -8.49 0.48
CA ILE A 73 -18.16 -7.23 -0.07
C ILE A 73 -18.35 -6.26 1.09
N ALA A 74 -17.34 -5.44 1.32
CA ALA A 74 -17.28 -4.40 2.33
C ALA A 74 -16.31 -3.30 1.90
N ASP A 75 -16.30 -2.19 2.61
CA ASP A 75 -15.32 -1.13 2.40
C ASP A 75 -14.08 -1.39 3.27
N TYR A 76 -12.89 -1.16 2.70
CA TYR A 76 -11.61 -1.38 3.38
C TYR A 76 -10.76 -0.11 3.37
N TYR A 77 -9.95 0.11 4.39
CA TYR A 77 -9.01 1.23 4.41
C TYR A 77 -7.75 0.94 3.61
N VAL A 78 -7.37 1.88 2.76
CA VAL A 78 -6.04 2.01 2.16
C VAL A 78 -5.33 3.13 2.90
N VAL A 79 -4.14 2.86 3.43
CA VAL A 79 -3.42 3.79 4.28
C VAL A 79 -2.01 3.98 3.72
N ALA A 80 -1.61 5.23 3.58
CA ALA A 80 -0.23 5.61 3.35
C ALA A 80 0.28 6.43 4.55
N THR A 81 1.20 5.84 5.31
CA THR A 81 1.77 6.45 6.52
C THR A 81 3.22 6.87 6.25
N PRO A 82 3.63 8.10 6.57
CA PRO A 82 5.03 8.50 6.42
C PRO A 82 5.93 7.81 7.45
N LYS A 83 7.13 7.40 7.01
CA LYS A 83 8.18 6.82 7.85
C LYS A 83 9.23 7.86 8.26
N MET A 84 9.95 7.56 9.32
CA MET A 84 11.02 8.42 9.87
C MET A 84 10.54 9.82 10.29
N VAL A 85 9.29 9.92 10.74
CA VAL A 85 8.71 11.18 11.21
C VAL A 85 8.52 11.11 12.72
N ASN A 86 9.16 12.04 13.44
CA ASN A 86 9.00 12.17 14.89
C ASN A 86 7.89 13.18 15.22
N VAL A 87 6.64 12.74 15.06
CA VAL A 87 5.46 13.52 15.45
C VAL A 87 4.68 12.80 16.54
N THR A 88 4.06 13.58 17.42
CA THR A 88 3.22 13.07 18.51
C THR A 88 1.91 12.44 18.03
N ASP A 89 1.46 12.75 16.81
CA ASP A 89 0.24 12.18 16.22
C ASP A 89 0.39 11.97 14.70
N LEU A 90 0.58 10.70 14.30
CA LEU A 90 0.68 10.30 12.89
C LEU A 90 -0.66 10.39 12.15
N SER A 91 -1.79 10.36 12.85
CA SER A 91 -3.14 10.35 12.23
C SER A 91 -3.44 11.64 11.43
N THR A 92 -2.65 12.69 11.66
CA THR A 92 -2.73 13.95 10.90
C THR A 92 -1.98 13.91 9.57
N LEU A 93 -1.00 13.01 9.43
CA LEU A 93 -0.13 12.89 8.25
C LEU A 93 -0.44 11.64 7.41
N GLU A 94 -1.25 10.72 7.93
CA GLU A 94 -1.70 9.55 7.20
C GLU A 94 -2.69 9.93 6.10
N ALA A 95 -2.41 9.47 4.89
CA ALA A 95 -3.36 9.54 3.80
C ALA A 95 -4.25 8.29 3.84
N ILE A 96 -5.55 8.50 3.96
CA ILE A 96 -6.55 7.43 4.03
C ILE A 96 -7.41 7.49 2.77
N VAL A 97 -7.53 6.36 2.10
CA VAL A 97 -8.40 6.13 0.94
C VAL A 97 -9.31 4.95 1.26
N VAL A 98 -10.52 4.93 0.72
CA VAL A 98 -11.47 3.84 0.90
C VAL A 98 -11.47 2.94 -0.33
N LEU A 99 -11.18 1.66 -0.14
CA LEU A 99 -11.40 0.62 -1.13
C LEU A 99 -12.86 0.17 -1.06
N HIS A 100 -13.70 0.65 -1.96
CA HIS A 100 -15.13 0.38 -1.97
C HIS A 100 -15.44 -0.83 -2.85
N TYR A 101 -16.00 -1.89 -2.26
CA TYR A 101 -16.43 -3.04 -3.06
C TYR A 101 -17.75 -2.75 -3.76
N LYS A 102 -17.87 -3.17 -5.02
CA LYS A 102 -19.10 -3.03 -5.81
C LYS A 102 -20.24 -3.76 -5.10
N ASN A 103 -21.34 -3.04 -4.85
CA ASN A 103 -22.50 -3.45 -4.05
C ASN A 103 -22.30 -3.44 -2.54
N SER A 104 -21.18 -2.92 -2.04
CA SER A 104 -21.02 -2.61 -0.63
C SER A 104 -21.96 -1.45 -0.26
N THR A 105 -22.64 -1.60 0.87
CA THR A 105 -23.44 -0.53 1.50
C THR A 105 -22.88 -0.17 2.88
N THR A 106 -21.76 -0.78 3.26
CA THR A 106 -21.16 -0.66 4.58
C THR A 106 -19.98 0.28 4.51
N ASN A 107 -19.88 1.19 5.49
CA ASN A 107 -18.68 1.99 5.67
C ASN A 107 -17.50 1.09 6.09
N PRO A 108 -16.25 1.53 5.84
CA PRO A 108 -15.11 0.74 6.24
C PRO A 108 -15.13 0.52 7.75
N THR A 109 -15.00 -0.75 8.13
CA THR A 109 -15.18 -1.21 9.51
C THR A 109 -13.86 -1.69 10.08
N GLY A 110 -13.60 -1.31 11.33
CA GLY A 110 -12.39 -1.66 12.07
C GLY A 110 -11.42 -0.49 12.26
N PRO A 111 -10.34 -0.71 13.02
CA PRO A 111 -9.29 0.30 13.18
C PRO A 111 -8.56 0.49 11.86
N ILE A 112 -8.12 1.73 11.62
CA ILE A 112 -7.19 2.03 10.52
C ILE A 112 -5.96 1.14 10.70
N PRO A 113 -5.57 0.36 9.68
CA PRO A 113 -4.43 -0.55 9.82
C PRO A 113 -3.17 0.26 10.06
N SER A 114 -2.52 0.04 11.21
CA SER A 114 -1.20 0.60 11.47
C SER A 114 -0.15 -0.08 10.60
N GLY A 115 0.76 0.75 10.08
CA GLY A 115 2.00 0.29 9.45
C GLY A 115 2.98 -0.31 10.48
N PRO A 116 4.13 -0.80 10.02
CA PRO A 116 5.24 -1.15 10.89
C PRO A 116 5.77 0.11 11.60
N ASP A 117 6.58 -0.08 12.65
CA ASP A 117 7.19 1.04 13.36
C ASP A 117 7.83 2.03 12.34
N PRO A 118 7.47 3.32 12.35
CA PRO A 118 8.03 4.33 11.45
C PRO A 118 9.57 4.40 11.47
N PHE A 119 10.21 3.94 12.54
CA PHE A 119 11.66 3.91 12.73
C PHE A 119 12.29 2.53 12.48
N ASP A 120 11.50 1.51 12.12
CA ASP A 120 12.03 0.20 11.72
C ASP A 120 12.67 0.29 10.32
N MET A 121 13.97 0.53 10.34
CA MET A 121 14.83 0.54 9.15
C MET A 121 15.15 -0.88 8.68
N ASP A 122 15.17 -1.87 9.57
CA ASP A 122 15.48 -3.25 9.22
C ASP A 122 14.40 -3.83 8.30
N PHE A 123 13.14 -3.48 8.52
CA PHE A 123 12.04 -3.80 7.61
C PHE A 123 12.31 -3.28 6.19
N SER A 124 12.65 -1.99 6.03
CA SER A 124 12.91 -1.39 4.73
C SER A 124 14.12 -2.04 4.04
N VAL A 125 15.19 -2.30 4.79
CA VAL A 125 16.40 -2.96 4.27
C VAL A 125 16.10 -4.39 3.83
N ASN A 126 15.32 -5.14 4.61
CA ASN A 126 14.94 -6.50 4.27
C ASN A 126 14.01 -6.57 3.07
N GLN A 127 13.08 -5.61 2.94
CA GLN A 127 12.28 -5.46 1.72
C GLN A 127 13.15 -5.19 0.50
N ALA A 128 14.10 -4.25 0.58
CA ALA A 128 14.99 -3.94 -0.53
C ALA A 128 15.84 -5.18 -0.95
N LYS A 129 16.24 -6.02 0.01
CA LYS A 129 16.97 -7.27 -0.25
C LYS A 129 16.12 -8.39 -0.86
N SER A 130 14.82 -8.41 -0.59
CA SER A 130 13.90 -9.43 -1.09
C SER A 130 13.42 -9.14 -2.51
N ILE A 131 13.39 -7.87 -2.92
CA ILE A 131 13.07 -7.48 -4.29
C ILE A 131 14.21 -7.89 -5.22
N ARG A 132 13.91 -8.82 -6.14
CA ARG A 132 14.85 -9.32 -7.15
C ARG A 132 14.25 -9.11 -8.53
N TRP A 133 15.03 -8.52 -9.42
CA TRP A 133 14.67 -8.39 -10.82
C TRP A 133 14.56 -9.76 -11.47
N ASN A 134 13.54 -9.93 -12.30
CA ASN A 134 13.44 -11.11 -13.13
C ASN A 134 14.32 -10.90 -14.38
N LEU A 135 15.47 -11.56 -14.42
CA LEU A 135 16.48 -11.40 -15.48
C LEU A 135 16.32 -12.39 -16.64
N THR A 136 15.26 -13.21 -16.66
CA THR A 136 14.95 -14.05 -17.82
C THR A 136 14.09 -13.24 -18.79
N ALA A 137 14.75 -12.58 -19.74
CA ALA A 137 14.13 -11.93 -20.90
C ALA A 137 13.93 -12.93 -22.05
#